data_AF-M0KJ55-F1
#
_entry.id   AF-M0KJ55-F1
#
_cell.length_a   1.000
_cell.length_b   1.000
_cell.length_c   1.000
_cell.angle_alpha   90.00
_cell.angle_beta   90.00
_cell.angle_gamma   90.00
#
_symmetry.space_group_name_H-M   'P 1'
#
loop_
_entity.id
_entity.type
_entity.pdbx_description
1 polymer ?
#
loop_
_entity_poly.entity_id
_entity_poly.type
_entity_poly.pdbx_seq_one_letter_code
_entity_poly.pdbx_strand_id
1 'polypeptide(L)'
;MQMPRRFNTYCPHCNEHQEHEVEKVRSGRQTGMKWIDRQRERNSGIGNDGKFSKVPGGDKPTKKTDLKYRCGECGKAHLREGWRAGRLEFQE
;
A
#
# COMPACT_ATOMS: atom_id res chain seq x y z
N MET A 1 -6.30 -13.18 10.24
CA MET A 1 -5.01 -13.14 10.97
C MET A 1 -5.00 -11.88 11.79
N GLN A 2 -4.65 -12.02 13.07
CA GLN A 2 -4.62 -10.89 13.99
C GLN A 2 -3.17 -10.44 14.20
N MET A 3 -2.95 -9.14 14.30
CA MET A 3 -1.66 -8.52 14.57
C MET A 3 -1.84 -7.44 15.64
N PRO A 4 -0.94 -7.30 16.62
CA PRO A 4 -1.03 -6.20 17.58
C PRO A 4 -0.86 -4.86 16.86
N ARG A 5 -1.64 -3.85 17.27
CA ARG A 5 -1.55 -2.51 16.71
C ARG A 5 -0.24 -1.81 17.10
N ARG A 6 0.29 -2.12 18.29
CA ARG A 6 1.55 -1.57 18.81
C ARG A 6 2.47 -2.68 19.30
N PHE A 7 3.75 -2.58 18.96
CA PHE A 7 4.79 -3.48 19.46
C PHE A 7 6.19 -2.87 19.28
N ASN A 8 7.16 -3.42 20.00
CA ASN A 8 8.55 -2.99 19.90
C ASN A 8 9.24 -3.57 18.65
N THR A 9 9.84 -2.71 17.84
CA THR A 9 10.67 -3.13 16.71
C THR A 9 11.76 -2.10 16.40
N TYR A 10 12.70 -2.47 15.55
CA TYR A 10 13.81 -1.62 15.14
C TYR A 10 13.35 -0.43 14.28
N CYS A 11 13.71 0.78 14.70
CA CYS A 11 13.53 2.00 13.94
C CYS A 11 14.81 2.32 13.13
N PRO A 12 14.76 2.35 11.79
CA PRO A 12 15.92 2.70 10.96
C PRO A 12 16.30 4.19 11.04
N HIS A 13 15.47 5.02 11.68
CA HIS A 13 15.74 6.45 11.84
C HIS A 13 16.38 6.79 13.18
N CYS A 14 16.03 6.06 14.25
CA CYS A 14 16.65 6.21 15.57
C CYS A 14 17.84 5.27 15.78
N ASN A 15 17.93 4.21 14.97
CA ASN A 15 18.91 3.12 15.09
C ASN A 15 18.81 2.30 16.38
N GLU A 16 17.60 2.21 16.95
CA GLU A 16 17.32 1.44 18.15
C GLU A 16 15.90 0.84 18.10
N HIS A 17 15.57 0.02 19.09
CA HIS A 17 14.24 -0.60 19.21
C HIS A 17 13.30 0.28 20.02
N GLN A 18 12.13 0.57 19.45
CA GLN A 18 11.11 1.39 20.10
C GLN A 18 9.71 0.86 19.81
N GLU A 19 8.71 1.37 20.52
CA GLU A 19 7.31 1.07 20.24
C GLU A 19 6.92 1.67 18.89
N HIS A 20 6.35 0.85 18.02
CA HIS A 20 5.83 1.26 16.72
C HIS A 20 4.33 1.01 16.65
N GLU A 21 3.59 1.98 16.10
CA GLU A 21 2.21 1.81 15.70
C GLU A 21 2.14 1.37 14.24
N VAL A 22 1.36 0.31 13.97
CA VAL A 22 1.21 -0.25 12.63
C VAL A 22 -0.08 0.23 11.99
N GLU A 23 0.06 0.78 10.78
CA GLU A 23 -1.02 1.25 9.94
C GLU A 23 -1.09 0.43 8.65
N LYS A 24 -2.31 0.07 8.22
CA LYS A 24 -2.53 -0.52 6.88
C LYS A 24 -2.51 0.57 5.82
N VAL A 25 -1.63 0.43 4.82
CA VAL A 25 -1.57 1.39 3.72
C VAL A 25 -2.80 1.26 2.83
N ARG A 26 -3.38 2.41 2.46
CA ARG A 26 -4.48 2.51 1.51
C ARG A 26 -4.00 3.18 0.23
N SER A 27 -4.57 2.77 -0.89
CA SER A 27 -4.37 3.49 -2.15
C SER A 27 -5.04 4.87 -2.06
N GLY A 28 -4.30 5.92 -2.43
CA GLY A 28 -4.81 7.28 -2.47
C GLY A 28 -5.72 7.54 -3.67
N ARG A 29 -6.42 8.68 -3.62
CA ARG A 29 -7.22 9.19 -4.75
C ARG A 29 -6.32 9.47 -5.95
N GLN A 30 -6.77 9.09 -7.15
CA GLN A 30 -6.06 9.44 -8.39
C GLN A 30 -6.22 10.93 -8.70
N THR A 31 -5.14 11.57 -9.15
CA THR A 31 -5.07 13.03 -9.36
C THR A 31 -5.23 13.46 -10.81
N GLY A 32 -5.23 12.54 -11.78
CA GLY A 32 -5.37 12.84 -13.23
C GLY A 32 -4.13 13.46 -13.89
N MET A 33 -3.13 13.90 -13.11
CA MET A 33 -1.92 14.53 -13.63
C MET A 33 -0.83 13.52 -14.06
N LYS A 34 -1.09 12.21 -13.91
CA LYS A 34 -0.09 11.20 -14.25
C LYS A 34 0.12 11.14 -15.75
N TRP A 35 1.31 10.69 -16.16
CA TRP A 35 1.62 10.54 -17.58
C TRP A 35 0.65 9.59 -18.30
N ILE A 36 0.19 8.53 -17.62
CA ILE A 36 -0.77 7.59 -18.17
C ILE A 36 -2.15 8.22 -18.44
N ASP A 37 -2.58 9.14 -17.58
CA ASP A 37 -3.87 9.83 -17.69
C ASP A 37 -3.85 10.73 -18.94
N ARG A 38 -2.79 11.52 -19.11
CA ARG A 38 -2.56 12.35 -20.32
C ARG A 38 -2.45 11.53 -21.61
N GLN A 39 -1.91 10.31 -21.53
CA GLN A 39 -1.86 9.43 -22.70
C GLN A 39 -3.24 8.87 -23.04
N ARG A 40 -4.05 8.56 -22.04
CA ARG A 40 -5.43 8.11 -22.22
C ARG A 40 -6.29 9.21 -22.85
N GLU A 41 -6.12 10.47 -22.44
CA GLU A 41 -6.82 11.61 -23.03
C GLU A 41 -6.52 11.80 -24.53
N ARG A 42 -5.28 11.50 -24.96
CA ARG A 42 -4.88 11.55 -26.37
C ARG A 42 -5.41 10.36 -27.19
N ASN A 43 -5.90 9.32 -26.55
CA ASN A 43 -6.48 8.16 -27.21
C ASN A 43 -7.94 8.44 -27.60
N SER A 44 -8.12 9.23 -28.65
CA SER A 44 -9.43 9.69 -29.14
C SER A 44 -10.00 8.87 -30.29
N GLY A 45 -9.35 7.77 -30.66
CA GLY A 45 -9.80 6.87 -31.72
C GLY A 45 -11.00 6.00 -31.32
N ILE A 46 -11.62 5.34 -32.29
CA ILE A 46 -12.71 4.38 -32.05
C ILE A 46 -12.14 2.97 -32.02
N GLY A 47 -12.13 2.34 -30.84
CA GLY A 47 -11.68 0.96 -30.66
C GLY A 47 -10.16 0.78 -30.79
N ASN A 48 -9.69 -0.45 -30.57
CA ASN A 48 -8.26 -0.79 -30.51
C ASN A 48 -7.47 0.07 -29.50
N ASP A 49 -8.04 0.24 -28.30
CA ASP A 49 -7.45 1.03 -27.21
C ASP A 49 -6.15 0.44 -26.64
N GLY A 50 -5.70 -0.70 -27.16
CA GLY A 50 -4.46 -1.37 -26.80
C GLY A 50 -4.34 -1.55 -25.29
N LYS A 51 -3.33 -0.93 -24.68
CA LYS A 51 -3.09 -0.98 -23.23
C LYS A 51 -4.19 -0.33 -22.37
N PHE A 52 -5.06 0.49 -22.96
CA PHE A 52 -6.22 1.08 -22.27
C PHE A 52 -7.48 0.21 -22.38
N SER A 53 -7.40 -0.89 -23.13
CA SER A 53 -8.46 -1.90 -23.18
C SER A 53 -8.62 -2.56 -21.81
N LYS A 54 -9.84 -3.02 -21.51
CA LYS A 54 -10.13 -3.75 -20.28
C LYS A 54 -9.34 -5.06 -20.25
N VAL A 55 -8.43 -5.18 -19.30
CA VAL A 55 -7.74 -6.46 -19.04
C VAL A 55 -8.70 -7.46 -18.37
N PRO A 56 -8.60 -8.77 -18.68
CA PRO A 56 -9.35 -9.80 -17.96
C PRO A 56 -9.11 -9.67 -16.46
N GLY A 57 -10.20 -9.55 -15.72
CA GLY A 57 -10.15 -9.40 -14.27
C GLY A 57 -9.84 -10.73 -13.58
N GLY A 58 -9.14 -10.67 -12.46
CA GLY A 58 -8.87 -11.82 -11.62
C GLY A 58 -7.94 -11.42 -10.47
N ASP A 59 -8.51 -11.14 -9.31
CA ASP A 59 -7.72 -10.89 -8.13
C ASP A 59 -7.28 -12.22 -7.51
N LYS A 60 -6.02 -12.28 -7.07
CA LYS A 60 -5.55 -13.42 -6.29
C LYS A 60 -6.36 -13.51 -4.99
N PRO A 61 -6.75 -14.72 -4.53
CA PRO A 61 -7.52 -14.89 -3.29
C PRO A 61 -6.85 -14.27 -2.06
N THR A 62 -5.52 -14.17 -2.07
CA THR A 62 -4.73 -13.52 -1.02
C THR A 62 -3.77 -12.49 -1.60
N LYS A 63 -3.58 -11.41 -0.84
CA LYS A 63 -2.68 -10.29 -1.18
C LYS A 63 -1.70 -10.06 -0.04
N LYS A 64 -0.53 -9.50 -0.38
CA LYS A 64 0.39 -8.95 0.63
C LYS A 64 -0.15 -7.59 1.05
N THR A 65 -0.27 -7.35 2.34
CA THR A 65 -0.70 -6.04 2.85
C THR A 65 0.54 -5.20 3.12
N ASP A 66 0.63 -4.03 2.50
CA ASP A 66 1.70 -3.08 2.84
C ASP A 66 1.42 -2.47 4.21
N LEU A 67 2.40 -2.60 5.11
CA LEU A 67 2.32 -2.14 6.48
C LEU A 67 3.25 -0.95 6.67
N LYS A 68 2.70 0.15 7.20
CA LYS A 68 3.46 1.33 7.59
C LYS A 68 3.68 1.29 9.09
N TYR A 69 4.94 1.40 9.49
CA TYR A 69 5.38 1.36 10.87
C TYR A 69 5.75 2.78 11.29
N ARG A 70 4.97 3.38 12.18
CA ARG A 70 5.23 4.70 12.72
C ARG A 70 5.93 4.56 14.06
N CYS A 71 7.14 5.09 14.15
CA CYS A 71 7.92 5.07 15.40
C CYS A 71 7.30 6.02 16.43
N GLY A 72 7.18 5.55 17.68
CA GLY A 72 6.62 6.31 18.79
C GLY A 72 7.43 7.55 19.19
N GLU A 73 8.77 7.49 19.16
CA GLU A 73 9.58 8.64 19.59
C GLU A 73 9.86 9.64 18.45
N CYS A 74 10.40 9.19 17.31
CA CYS A 74 10.75 10.13 16.23
C CYS A 74 9.57 10.49 15.31
N GLY A 75 8.44 9.79 15.42
CA GLY A 75 7.24 9.99 14.58
C GLY A 75 7.41 9.63 13.10
N LYS A 76 8.63 9.33 12.64
CA LYS A 76 8.90 8.93 11.26
C LYS A 76 8.33 7.55 11.00
N ALA A 77 7.85 7.36 9.79
CA ALA A 77 7.28 6.11 9.34
C ALA A 77 8.13 5.45 8.26
N HIS A 78 8.30 4.14 8.37
CA HIS A 78 8.95 3.33 7.34
C HIS A 78 8.02 2.20 6.90
N LEU A 79 8.21 1.72 5.67
CA LEU A 79 7.43 0.64 5.11
C LEU A 79 8.14 -0.69 5.34
N ARG A 80 7.36 -1.73 5.65
CA ARG A 80 7.82 -3.11 5.66
C ARG A 80 6.92 -3.97 4.80
N GLU A 81 7.53 -4.94 4.13
CA GLU A 81 6.80 -5.91 3.34
C GLU A 81 5.90 -6.75 4.27
N GLY A 82 4.63 -6.88 3.90
CA GLY A 82 3.71 -7.80 4.56
C GLY A 82 3.72 -9.19 3.97
N TRP A 83 3.05 -10.11 4.66
CA TRP A 83 2.85 -11.48 4.21
C TRP A 83 1.49 -11.64 3.50
N ARG A 84 1.32 -12.76 2.78
CA ARG A 84 0.04 -13.06 2.15
C ARG A 84 -1.01 -13.40 3.20
N ALA A 85 -2.12 -12.67 3.18
CA ALA A 85 -3.26 -12.91 4.05
C ALA A 85 -4.56 -12.71 3.26
N GLY A 86 -5.62 -13.43 3.64
CA GLY A 86 -6.98 -13.12 3.17
C GLY A 86 -7.53 -11.88 3.87
N ARG A 87 -7.48 -11.88 5.21
CA ARG A 87 -7.88 -10.74 6.07
C ARG A 87 -6.87 -10.57 7.20
N LEU A 88 -6.37 -9.36 7.36
CA LEU A 88 -5.49 -8.93 8.44
C LEU A 88 -6.26 -7.91 9.30
N GLU A 89 -6.39 -8.18 10.59
CA GLU A 89 -7.03 -7.31 11.57
C GLU A 89 -6.02 -6.90 12.64
N PHE A 90 -6.15 -5.66 13.13
CA PHE A 90 -5.31 -5.17 14.21
C PHE A 90 -6.04 -5.30 15.54
N GLN A 91 -5.36 -5.89 16.53
CA GLN A 91 -5.81 -5.94 17.93
C GLN A 91 -5.33 -4.68 18.64
N GLU A 92 -6.20 -4.06 19.43
CA GLU A 92 -5.83 -2.96 20.31
C GLU A 92 -4.93 -3.44 21.46
#